data_AF-A0A2L2YS89-F1
#
_entry.id   AF-A0A2L2YS89-F1
#
_cell.length_a   1.000
_cell.length_b   1.000
_cell.length_c   1.000
_cell.angle_alpha   90.00
_cell.angle_beta   90.00
_cell.angle_gamma   90.00
#
_symmetry.space_group_name_H-M   'P 1'
#
loop_
_entity.id
_entity.type
_entity.pdbx_description
1 polymer ?
#
loop_
_entity_poly.entity_id
_entity_poly.type
_entity_poly.pdbx_seq_one_letter_code
_entity_poly.pdbx_strand_id
1 'polypeptide(L)' 'DIIGIDSTDFNAIPHNAYRLPNKNVPYIFEVSLWENKFLFLDAMDDFIMITCLKFVPRTREKNYVKLLA' A
#
# COMPACT_ATOMS: atom_id res chain seq x y z
N ASP A 1 -13.91 9.63 11.22
CA ASP A 1 -12.96 10.20 12.18
C ASP A 1 -11.95 9.19 12.66
N ILE A 2 -10.68 9.59 12.63
CA ILE A 2 -9.63 9.02 13.48
C ILE A 2 -9.43 10.06 14.59
N ILE A 3 -9.66 9.66 15.83
CA ILE A 3 -9.74 10.57 16.98
C ILE A 3 -8.36 11.21 17.24
N GLY A 4 -8.29 12.54 17.35
CA GLY A 4 -7.09 13.27 17.82
C GLY A 4 -6.40 14.19 16.82
N ILE A 5 -7.07 14.58 15.73
CA ILE A 5 -6.53 15.31 14.59
C ILE A 5 -7.30 16.65 14.44
N ASP A 6 -6.60 17.79 14.49
CA ASP A 6 -7.16 19.16 14.45
C ASP A 6 -7.61 19.55 13.03
N SER A 7 -8.45 20.58 12.87
CA SER A 7 -9.01 21.06 11.60
C SER A 7 -8.02 21.50 10.51
N THR A 8 -6.71 21.48 10.79
CA THR A 8 -5.61 21.70 9.83
C THR A 8 -4.90 20.42 9.38
N ASP A 9 -5.31 19.27 9.89
CA ASP A 9 -4.75 17.97 9.54
C ASP A 9 -5.33 17.52 8.19
N PHE A 10 -4.43 17.38 7.23
CA PHE A 10 -4.78 16.81 5.94
C PHE A 10 -4.96 15.30 6.10
N ASN A 11 -5.89 14.71 5.34
CA ASN A 11 -6.07 13.24 5.28
C ASN A 11 -4.81 12.47 4.85
N ALA A 12 -3.79 13.16 4.34
CA ALA A 12 -2.52 12.58 3.92
C ALA A 12 -1.38 12.99 4.84
N ILE A 13 -0.53 12.03 5.22
CA ILE A 13 0.66 12.30 6.03
C ILE A 13 1.64 13.19 5.24
N PRO A 14 1.91 14.42 5.70
CA PRO A 14 2.72 15.37 4.94
C PRO A 14 4.21 15.03 4.95
N HIS A 15 4.69 14.38 6.01
CA HIS A 15 6.11 14.14 6.22
C HIS A 15 6.65 12.97 5.38
N ASN A 16 7.67 13.25 4.55
CA ASN A 16 8.22 12.30 3.58
C ASN A 16 8.84 11.03 4.19
N ALA A 17 9.32 11.08 5.45
CA ALA A 17 9.92 9.92 6.10
C ALA A 17 8.96 8.72 6.29
N TYR A 18 7.65 8.96 6.25
CA TYR A 18 6.63 7.90 6.36
C TYR A 18 6.18 7.35 5.00
N ARG A 19 6.78 7.82 3.90
CA ARG A 19 6.42 7.40 2.54
C ARG A 19 7.32 6.26 2.08
N LEU A 20 6.75 5.36 1.28
CA LEU A 20 7.52 4.32 0.62
C LEU A 20 8.44 4.93 -0.46
N PRO A 21 9.72 4.54 -0.51
CA PRO A 21 10.67 5.12 -1.44
C PRO A 21 10.34 4.73 -2.88
N ASN A 22 10.67 5.62 -3.82
CA ASN A 22 10.51 5.40 -5.26
C ASN A 22 9.09 5.08 -5.71
N LYS A 23 8.07 5.38 -4.88
CA LYS A 23 6.65 5.07 -5.17
C LYS A 23 6.40 3.57 -5.37
N ASN A 24 7.34 2.74 -4.94
CA ASN A 24 7.21 1.29 -5.00
C ASN A 24 6.55 0.82 -3.71
N VAL A 25 5.57 -0.06 -3.85
CA VAL A 25 4.89 -0.74 -2.76
C VAL A 25 5.27 -2.22 -2.82
N PRO A 26 6.33 -2.64 -2.10
CA PRO A 26 6.66 -4.05 -1.99
C PRO A 26 5.56 -4.77 -1.23
N TYR A 27 5.07 -5.90 -1.74
CA TYR A 27 4.00 -6.65 -1.09
C TYR A 27 4.24 -8.16 -1.06
N ILE A 28 3.57 -8.83 -0.12
CA ILE A 28 3.43 -10.29 -0.06
C ILE A 28 1.97 -10.68 0.20
N PHE A 29 1.54 -11.80 -0.38
CA PHE A 29 0.27 -12.46 -0.08
C PHE A 29 0.52 -13.64 0.83
N GLU A 30 -0.14 -13.65 2.00
CA GLU A 30 -0.20 -14.84 2.82
C GLU A 30 -1.09 -15.92 2.19
N VAL A 31 -0.85 -17.16 2.58
CA VAL A 31 -1.56 -18.34 2.07
C VAL A 31 -3.09 -18.20 2.26
N SER A 32 -3.52 -17.55 3.34
CA SER A 32 -4.93 -17.31 3.63
C SER A 32 -5.68 -16.46 2.59
N LEU A 33 -4.95 -15.75 1.72
CA LEU A 33 -5.53 -14.91 0.67
C LEU A 33 -5.35 -15.45 -0.75
N TRP A 34 -4.77 -16.64 -0.92
CA TRP A 34 -4.44 -17.14 -2.26
C TRP A 34 -5.68 -17.32 -3.15
N GLU A 35 -6.81 -17.76 -2.59
CA GLU A 35 -8.06 -17.94 -3.34
C GLU A 35 -8.61 -16.62 -3.87
N ASN A 36 -8.45 -15.53 -3.11
CA ASN A 36 -8.98 -14.21 -3.44
C ASN A 36 -7.92 -13.26 -4.00
N LYS A 37 -6.73 -13.77 -4.35
CA LYS A 37 -5.58 -12.97 -4.79
C LYS A 37 -5.93 -12.07 -5.98
N PHE A 38 -6.78 -12.53 -6.88
CA PHE A 38 -7.18 -11.80 -8.09
C PHE A 38 -7.86 -10.46 -7.75
N LEU A 39 -8.73 -10.41 -6.74
CA LEU A 39 -9.40 -9.17 -6.31
C LEU A 39 -8.41 -8.09 -5.87
N PHE A 40 -7.34 -8.50 -5.19
CA PHE A 40 -6.29 -7.55 -4.78
C PHE A 40 -5.45 -7.08 -5.95
N LEU A 41 -5.19 -7.96 -6.92
CA LEU A 41 -4.45 -7.59 -8.13
C LEU A 41 -5.25 -6.59 -8.98
N ASP A 42 -6.55 -6.84 -9.16
CA ASP A 42 -7.44 -5.90 -9.88
C ASP A 42 -7.45 -4.52 -9.19
N ALA A 43 -7.55 -4.50 -7.85
CA ALA A 43 -7.48 -3.24 -7.10
C ALA A 43 -6.11 -2.54 -7.23
N MET A 44 -5.01 -3.29 -7.28
CA MET A 44 -3.67 -2.71 -7.52
C MET A 44 -3.56 -2.09 -8.92
N ASP A 45 -4.18 -2.72 -9.92
CA ASP A 45 -4.19 -2.20 -11.30
C ASP A 45 -4.94 -0.86 -11.40
N ASP A 46 -6.05 -0.69 -10.67
CA ASP A 46 -6.75 0.59 -10.58
C ASP A 46 -5.83 1.71 -10.08
N PHE A 47 -5.03 1.44 -9.05
CA PHE A 47 -4.04 2.40 -8.56
C PHE A 47 -2.93 2.68 -9.58
N ILE A 48 -2.44 1.65 -10.27
CA ILE A 48 -1.37 1.80 -11.28
C ILE A 48 -1.86 2.66 -12.46
N MET A 49 -3.13 2.50 -12.86
CA MET A 49 -3.72 3.22 -13.99
C MET A 49 -3.81 4.73 -13.74
N ILE A 50 -4.13 5.16 -12.52
CA ILE A 50 -4.42 6.57 -12.20
C ILE A 50 -3.33 7.26 -11.38
N THR A 51 -2.34 6.51 -10.89
CA THR A 51 -1.25 7.04 -10.07
C THR A 51 0.12 6.65 -10.62
N CYS A 52 1.17 7.11 -9.95
CA CYS A 52 2.54 6.69 -10.25
C CYS A 52 3.06 5.60 -9.29
N LEU A 53 2.17 4.97 -8.52
CA LEU A 53 2.51 3.86 -7.63
C LEU A 53 2.84 2.61 -8.45
N LYS A 54 3.74 1.79 -7.92
CA LYS A 54 4.10 0.49 -8.50
C LYS A 54 4.01 -0.57 -7.42
N PHE A 55 3.15 -1.55 -7.59
CA PHE A 55 3.11 -2.71 -6.71
C PHE A 55 4.12 -3.74 -7.21
N VAL A 56 5.04 -4.14 -6.34
CA VAL A 56 6.12 -5.06 -6.70
C VAL A 56 6.16 -6.24 -5.73
N PRO A 57 6.29 -7.49 -6.21
CA PRO A 57 6.53 -8.62 -5.32
C PRO A 57 7.78 -8.36 -4.47
N ARG A 58 7.64 -8.47 -3.15
CA ARG A 58 8.75 -8.23 -2.24
C ARG A 58 9.89 -9.21 -2.48
N THR A 59 11.12 -8.69 -2.42
CA THR A 59 12.36 -9.45 -2.43
C THR A 59 13.10 -9.32 -1.10
N ARG A 60 13.83 -8.22 -0.89
CA ARG A 60 14.72 -7.98 0.27
C ARG A 60 14.36 -6.71 1.03
N GLU A 61 13.29 -6.03 0.64
CA GLU A 61 12.87 -4.76 1.21
C GLU A 61 12.51 -4.94 2.70
N LYS A 62 13.00 -4.04 3.54
CA LYS A 62 12.71 -4.03 4.98
C LYS A 62 11.26 -3.63 5.26
N ASN A 63 10.79 -2.60 4.55
CA ASN A 63 9.43 -2.07 4.66
C ASN A 63 8.61 -2.58 3.48
N TYR A 64 7.47 -3.21 3.77
CA TYR A 64 6.59 -3.83 2.79
C TYR A 64 5.19 -4.01 3.38
N VAL A 65 4.21 -4.24 2.52
CA VAL A 65 2.83 -4.54 2.91
C VAL A 65 2.64 -6.06 2.92
N LYS A 66 2.18 -6.60 4.04
CA LYS A 66 1.78 -8.01 4.16
C LYS A 66 0.26 -8.08 4.15
N LEU A 67 -0.29 -8.72 3.13
CA LEU A 67 -1.73 -8.91 2.99
C LEU A 67 -2.12 -10.26 3.60
N LEU A 68 -3.09 -10.24 4.52
CA LEU A 68 -3.64 -11.41 5.20
C LEU A 68 -5.16 -11.24 5.41
N ALA A 69 -5.88 -12.37 5.51
CA ALA A 69 -7.30 -12.44 5.85
C ALA A 69 -7.53 -12.41 7.37
#